data_AF-X8DAJ0-F1
#
_entry.id   AF-X8DAJ0-F1
#
_cell.length_a   1.000
_cell.length_b   1.000
_cell.length_c   1.000
_cell.angle_alpha   90.00
_cell.angle_beta   90.00
_cell.angle_gamma   90.00
#
_symmetry.space_group_name_H-M   'P 1'
#
loop_
_entity.id
_entity.type
_entity.pdbx_description
1 polymer ?
#
loop_
_entity_poly.entity_id
_entity_poly.type
_entity_poly.pdbx_seq_one_letter_code
_entity_poly.pdbx_strand_id
1 'polypeptide(L)'
;MDLCTEWVIGNSRTRAVDSNWPAPGSVIRHSIGAWPLVINDQTEEESSTPPRELVLRAGLGPFGAAQIMTRLHDVRDGCRVEMIEVRAPRPVPGHVT
;
A
#
# COMPACT_ATOMS: atom_id res chain seq x y z
N MET A 1 3.83 -6.00 16.31
CA MET A 1 2.45 -5.52 16.52
C MET A 1 2.00 -5.04 15.16
N ASP A 2 1.38 -5.95 14.41
CA ASP A 2 1.26 -5.88 12.95
C ASP A 2 0.00 -5.09 12.57
N LEU A 3 0.06 -3.77 12.78
CA LEU A 3 -1.04 -2.81 12.56
C LEU A 3 -1.63 -2.86 11.14
N CYS A 4 -0.87 -3.31 10.13
CA CYS A 4 -1.35 -3.41 8.74
C CYS A 4 -2.44 -4.47 8.53
N THR A 5 -2.55 -5.46 9.42
CA THR A 5 -3.50 -6.58 9.25
C THR A 5 -4.93 -6.17 9.62
N GLU A 6 -5.10 -5.19 10.50
CA GLU A 6 -6.42 -4.77 11.02
C GLU A 6 -7.11 -3.73 10.14
N TRP A 7 -6.38 -3.07 9.23
CA TRP A 7 -6.91 -1.96 8.43
C TRP A 7 -7.28 -2.33 6.99
N VAL A 8 -6.71 -3.39 6.44
CA VAL A 8 -6.95 -3.81 5.04
C VAL A 8 -7.85 -5.05 5.02
N ILE A 9 -9.11 -4.87 4.65
CA ILE A 9 -10.01 -6.00 4.35
C ILE A 9 -9.46 -6.72 3.11
N GLY A 10 -8.89 -7.92 3.28
CA GLY A 10 -8.37 -8.77 2.19
C GLY A 10 -6.88 -9.10 2.24
N ASN A 11 -6.10 -8.45 3.11
CA ASN A 11 -4.73 -8.86 3.41
C ASN A 11 -4.76 -10.08 4.34
N SER A 12 -4.21 -11.21 3.91
CA SER A 12 -4.10 -12.39 4.78
C SER A 12 -2.79 -12.42 5.56
N ARG A 13 -1.72 -11.78 5.06
CA ARG A 13 -0.42 -11.70 5.73
C ARG A 13 0.50 -10.66 5.09
N THR A 14 1.04 -9.75 5.91
CA THR A 14 2.24 -8.97 5.54
C THR A 14 3.49 -9.83 5.75
N ARG A 15 4.31 -10.01 4.70
CA ARG A 15 5.47 -10.91 4.71
C ARG A 15 6.78 -10.18 4.98
N ALA A 16 6.96 -9.00 4.40
CA ALA A 16 8.14 -8.18 4.59
C ALA A 16 7.84 -6.72 4.24
N VAL A 17 8.60 -5.81 4.83
CA VAL A 17 8.63 -4.39 4.50
C VAL A 17 10.10 -4.01 4.31
N ASP A 18 10.43 -3.34 3.21
CA ASP A 18 11.79 -2.86 2.99
C ASP A 18 12.19 -1.89 4.11
N SER A 19 13.44 -1.96 4.57
CA SER A 19 13.91 -1.20 5.74
C SER A 19 13.94 0.32 5.54
N ASN A 20 13.91 0.78 4.30
CA ASN A 20 13.90 2.19 3.92
C ASN A 20 12.48 2.75 3.71
N TRP A 21 11.43 1.94 3.89
CA TRP A 21 10.06 2.44 3.81
C TRP A 21 9.81 3.57 4.83
N PRO A 22 9.14 4.69 4.46
CA PRO A 22 8.37 4.94 3.24
C PRO A 22 9.15 5.76 2.18
N ALA A 23 10.40 5.41 1.88
CA ALA A 23 11.09 6.03 0.74
C ALA A 23 10.42 5.60 -0.60
N PRO A 24 10.30 6.50 -1.58
CA PRO A 24 9.85 6.13 -2.93
C PRO A 24 10.62 4.92 -3.48
N GLY A 25 9.91 4.00 -4.12
CA GLY A 25 10.41 2.74 -4.65
C GLY A 25 10.59 1.62 -3.62
N SER A 26 10.43 1.89 -2.32
CA SER A 26 10.43 0.83 -1.28
C SER A 26 9.16 -0.03 -1.37
N VAL A 27 9.26 -1.29 -0.94
CA VAL A 27 8.23 -2.31 -1.18
C VAL A 27 7.73 -2.95 0.11
N ILE A 28 6.40 -3.10 0.21
CA ILE A 28 5.71 -3.92 1.21
C ILE A 28 5.23 -5.20 0.53
N ARG A 29 5.83 -6.34 0.91
CA ARG A 29 5.47 -7.67 0.39
C ARG A 29 4.37 -8.28 1.23
N HIS A 30 3.27 -8.64 0.63
CA HIS A 30 2.12 -9.21 1.34
C HIS A 30 1.52 -10.39 0.55
N SER A 31 0.48 -10.99 1.12
CA SER A 31 -0.31 -12.04 0.48
C SER A 31 -1.78 -11.64 0.53
N ILE A 32 -2.47 -11.75 -0.60
CA ILE A 32 -3.89 -11.45 -0.75
C ILE A 32 -4.70 -12.73 -0.92
N GLY A 33 -5.94 -12.74 -0.41
CA GLY A 33 -6.88 -13.84 -0.56
C GLY A 33 -7.02 -14.75 0.68
N ALA A 34 -7.99 -15.66 0.61
CA ALA A 34 -8.32 -16.61 1.67
C ALA A 34 -7.94 -18.03 1.26
N TRP A 35 -7.50 -18.84 2.22
CA TRP A 35 -7.12 -20.23 1.97
C TRP A 35 -8.27 -21.00 1.27
N PRO A 36 -7.99 -21.82 0.22
CA PRO A 36 -6.68 -22.20 -0.31
C PRO A 36 -6.12 -21.26 -1.39
N LEU A 37 -6.82 -20.19 -1.77
CA LEU A 37 -6.42 -19.26 -2.83
C LEU A 37 -5.70 -18.03 -2.24
N VAL A 38 -4.40 -18.18 -1.96
CA VAL A 38 -3.53 -17.11 -1.48
C VAL A 38 -2.53 -16.74 -2.57
N ILE A 39 -2.45 -15.46 -2.93
CA ILE A 39 -1.54 -14.93 -3.94
C ILE A 39 -0.50 -14.04 -3.26
N ASN A 40 0.78 -14.25 -3.58
CA ASN A 40 1.84 -13.37 -3.15
C ASN A 40 1.85 -12.12 -4.02
N ASP A 41 1.80 -10.96 -3.38
CA ASP A 41 1.90 -9.67 -4.07
C ASP A 41 2.78 -8.68 -3.30
N GLN A 42 2.88 -7.47 -3.83
CA GLN A 42 3.62 -6.38 -3.26
C GLN A 42 2.94 -5.04 -3.51
N THR A 43 3.13 -4.12 -2.58
CA THR A 43 2.77 -2.71 -2.70
C THR A 43 4.05 -1.91 -2.78
N GLU A 44 4.13 -0.99 -3.73
CA GLU A 44 5.27 -0.08 -3.91
C GLU A 44 4.90 1.32 -3.40
N GLU A 45 5.82 1.95 -2.69
CA GLU A 45 5.72 3.35 -2.29
C GLU A 45 6.01 4.25 -3.50
N GLU A 46 5.05 5.04 -3.96
CA GLU A 46 5.27 5.99 -5.06
C GLU A 46 5.76 7.33 -4.56
N SER A 47 5.16 7.84 -3.48
CA SER A 47 5.61 9.07 -2.83
C SER A 47 5.11 9.17 -1.40
N SER A 48 5.95 9.73 -0.54
CA SER A 48 5.62 10.02 0.85
C SER A 48 5.98 11.46 1.18
N THR A 49 5.01 12.22 1.67
CA THR A 49 5.23 13.55 2.26
C THR A 49 4.68 13.55 3.68
N PRO A 50 5.43 13.06 4.68
CA PRO A 50 4.97 13.08 6.06
C PRO A 50 4.79 14.52 6.59
N PRO A 51 3.76 14.82 7.40
CA PRO A 51 2.63 13.97 7.82
C PRO A 51 1.37 14.21 6.96
N ARG A 52 1.51 14.50 5.67
CA ARG A 52 0.44 15.04 4.80
C ARG A 52 -0.12 14.00 3.84
N GLU A 53 0.72 13.26 3.15
CA GLU A 53 0.30 12.38 2.06
C GLU A 53 1.19 11.14 1.94
N LEU A 54 0.57 10.02 1.59
CA LEU A 54 1.19 8.76 1.24
C LEU A 54 0.54 8.22 -0.04
N VAL A 55 1.32 7.91 -1.06
CA VAL A 55 0.83 7.36 -2.33
C VAL A 55 1.45 6.00 -2.56
N LEU A 56 0.60 4.99 -2.67
CA LEU A 56 0.98 3.60 -2.79
C LEU A 56 0.45 3.02 -4.09
N ARG A 57 1.22 2.14 -4.73
CA ARG A 57 0.76 1.26 -5.81
C ARG A 57 0.61 -0.16 -5.27
N ALA A 58 -0.61 -0.52 -4.89
CA ALA A 58 -0.95 -1.83 -4.36
C ALA A 58 -1.20 -2.85 -5.47
N GLY A 59 -0.43 -3.94 -5.47
CA GLY A 59 -0.70 -5.08 -6.36
C GLY A 59 -1.98 -5.83 -5.98
N LEU A 60 -2.70 -6.31 -7.00
CA LEU A 60 -3.92 -7.12 -6.87
C LEU A 60 -3.82 -8.45 -7.66
N GLY A 61 -2.62 -8.98 -7.78
CA GLY A 61 -2.26 -10.21 -8.46
C GLY A 61 -2.59 -10.14 -9.96
N PRO A 62 -3.33 -11.13 -10.52
CA PRO A 62 -3.70 -11.12 -11.92
C PRO A 62 -4.71 -10.01 -12.28
N PHE A 63 -5.31 -9.33 -11.30
CA PHE A 63 -6.30 -8.28 -11.53
C PHE A 63 -5.69 -6.90 -11.77
N GLY A 64 -4.36 -6.75 -11.61
CA GLY A 64 -3.63 -5.51 -11.88
C GLY A 64 -3.13 -4.85 -10.60
N ALA A 65 -3.32 -3.54 -10.48
CA ALA A 65 -2.96 -2.78 -9.29
C ALA A 65 -4.00 -1.68 -9.01
N ALA A 66 -3.94 -1.13 -7.81
CA ALA A 66 -4.62 0.10 -7.43
C ALA A 66 -3.60 1.13 -6.98
N GLN A 67 -3.83 2.41 -7.30
CA GLN A 67 -3.15 3.51 -6.66
C GLN A 67 -4.00 3.95 -5.48
N ILE A 68 -3.41 3.95 -4.29
CA ILE A 68 -4.04 4.36 -3.05
C ILE A 68 -3.35 5.63 -2.58
N MET A 69 -4.10 6.72 -2.51
CA MET A 69 -3.64 7.98 -1.94
C MET A 69 -4.29 8.16 -0.58
N THR A 70 -3.47 8.29 0.46
CA THR A 70 -3.92 8.62 1.81
C THR A 70 -3.49 10.03 2.14
N ARG A 71 -4.44 10.90 2.46
CA ARG A 71 -4.22 12.30 2.83
C ARG A 71 -4.68 12.56 4.24
N LEU A 72 -3.89 13.31 4.99
CA LEU A 72 -4.16 13.70 6.35
C LEU A 72 -4.45 15.20 6.41
N HIS A 73 -5.62 15.55 6.92
CA HIS A 73 -6.05 16.93 7.10
C HIS A 73 -6.23 17.22 8.59
N ASP A 74 -5.50 18.21 9.09
CA ASP A 74 -5.69 18.71 10.45
C ASP A 74 -7.09 19.34 10.56
N VAL A 75 -7.85 18.91 11.56
CA VAL A 75 -9.12 19.52 11.97
C VAL A 75 -9.03 19.89 13.44
N ARG A 76 -9.91 20.79 13.93
CA ARG A 76 -9.77 21.41 15.27
C ARG A 76 -9.50 20.42 16.40
N ASP A 77 -10.14 19.25 16.36
CA ASP A 77 -10.08 18.24 17.44
C ASP A 77 -9.57 16.87 16.94
N GLY A 78 -8.78 16.85 15.86
CA GLY A 78 -8.24 15.58 15.36
C GLY A 78 -7.69 15.64 13.95
N CYS A 79 -7.74 14.50 13.27
CA CYS A 79 -7.27 14.33 11.89
C CYS A 79 -8.39 13.72 11.06
N ARG A 80 -8.69 14.33 9.90
CA ARG A 80 -9.48 13.69 8.86
C ARG A 80 -8.55 12.94 7.93
N VAL A 81 -8.78 11.64 7.79
CA VAL A 81 -8.12 10.81 6.77
C VAL A 81 -9.00 10.78 5.53
N GLU A 82 -8.45 11.16 4.39
CA GLU A 82 -9.03 10.92 3.07
C GLU A 82 -8.26 9.78 2.41
N MET A 83 -8.98 8.79 1.90
CA MET A 83 -8.42 7.68 1.14
C MET A 83 -9.08 7.64 -0.23
N ILE A 84 -8.25 7.67 -1.27
CA ILE A 84 -8.69 7.59 -2.66
C ILE A 84 -8.04 6.35 -3.27
N GLU A 85 -8.88 5.47 -3.81
CA GLU A 85 -8.44 4.27 -4.49
C GLU A 85 -8.88 4.33 -5.95
N VAL A 86 -7.92 4.20 -6.87
CA VAL A 86 -8.18 4.18 -8.31
C VAL A 86 -7.45 3.02 -8.96
N ARG A 87 -8.04 2.44 -10.00
CA ARG A 87 -7.39 1.38 -10.78
C ARG A 87 -6.10 1.91 -11.41
N ALA A 88 -5.05 1.10 -11.37
CA ALA A 88 -3.74 1.46 -11.91
C ALA A 88 -3.09 0.26 -12.64
N PRO A 89 -2.19 0.49 -13.60
CA PRO A 89 -1.37 -0.58 -14.15
C PRO A 89 -0.42 -1.15 -13.10
N ARG A 90 -0.01 -2.41 -13.26
CA ARG A 90 0.99 -3.05 -12.39
C ARG A 90 2.32 -2.25 -12.44
N PRO A 91 3.11 -2.19 -11.35
CA PRO A 91 4.46 -1.65 -11.44
C PRO A 91 5.29 -2.45 -12.47
N VAL A 92 6.06 -1.74 -13.29
CA VAL A 92 7.00 -2.36 -14.24
C VAL A 92 8.18 -2.90 -13.43
N PRO A 93 8.50 -4.20 -13.51
CA PRO A 93 9.66 -4.74 -12.81
C PRO A 93 10.95 -4.03 -13.28
N GLY A 94 11.69 -3.43 -12.35
CA GLY A 94 13.06 -2.96 -12.59
C GLY A 94 13.24 -1.50 -12.98
N HIS A 95 12.22 -0.64 -12.89
CA HIS A 95 12.38 0.81 -13.04
C HIS A 95 12.25 1.50 -11.68
N VAL A 96 13.30 1.42 -10.87
CA VAL A 96 13.53 2.37 -9.78
C VAL A 96 14.21 3.58 -10.44
N THR A 97 13.54 4.73 -10.43
CA THR A 97 14.19 6.02 -10.75
C THR A 97 14.74 6.62 -9.47
#